data_AF-A0A1Z5KH57-F1
#
_entry.id   AF-A0A1Z5KH57-F1
#
_cell.length_a   1.000
_cell.length_b   1.000
_cell.length_c   1.000
_cell.angle_alpha   90.00
_cell.angle_beta   90.00
_cell.angle_gamma   90.00
#
_symmetry.space_group_name_H-M   'P 1'
#
loop_
_entity.id
_entity.type
_entity.pdbx_description
1 polymer ?
#
loop_
_entity_poly.entity_id
_entity_poly.type
_entity_poly.pdbx_seq_one_letter_code
_entity_poly.pdbx_strand_id
1 'polypeptide(L)'
;MESYSEENHSFDEEFVYLLRGDTPNSLHHHGRNLQSEFESTVDPIDIQAPPFSRTESFAGCLLLLDQNHRLTEWIAYHYFALPLRTLFIAYDPKTRDRATELVKRWKHVITIVEWDDADYLPANWTRHLVPDQKQKPSLMAHRKRQLSFYQKCHERSVEMGIQRTLLLDPDEYLRINPDIIPSTIVNTSEPGHITKLYQLLEDHNNTLFKEQEGVTYKANCSVYPRVQYTTMAPNRLYSVPRDIEYSKTGLVDSFYYNTLRYRYRNMYKMKHPKAILNAMHHVPHQIVNLHFPLDLQCNKSAFTLDKSPFLINHYIGSFGDFLHAFHSDARNDGLNYADLNLRYEMRSRGRGHDHPFDFHFRNPLVKDESITNWVPAFFAWQSEAVAEVLLRDTGIRVLNLNL
;
A
#
# COMPACT_ATOMS: atom_id res chain seq x y z
N MET A 1 -1.03 31.10 30.34
CA MET A 1 -1.81 31.16 29.09
C MET A 1 -1.02 32.12 28.19
N GLU A 2 0.05 31.61 27.58
CA GLU A 2 0.93 32.38 26.69
C GLU A 2 0.60 32.01 25.25
N SER A 3 0.64 33.02 24.38
CA SER A 3 0.03 33.05 23.06
C SER A 3 0.80 32.23 22.01
N TYR A 4 0.08 31.33 21.34
CA TYR A 4 0.48 30.58 20.14
C TYR A 4 0.46 31.48 18.89
N SER A 5 1.42 32.40 18.70
CA SER A 5 1.40 33.27 17.51
C SER A 5 2.72 33.48 16.76
N GLU A 6 3.85 32.86 17.14
CA GLU A 6 5.14 33.18 16.49
C GLU A 6 5.89 32.00 15.82
N GLU A 7 5.38 30.77 15.83
CA GLU A 7 6.11 29.61 15.25
C GLU A 7 5.62 29.14 13.87
N ASN A 8 4.70 29.86 13.21
CA ASN A 8 4.21 29.48 11.88
C ASN A 8 5.09 29.95 10.69
N HIS A 9 6.13 30.77 10.91
CA HIS A 9 6.90 31.34 9.80
C HIS A 9 8.07 30.49 9.29
N SER A 10 8.53 29.49 10.04
CA SER A 10 9.71 28.68 9.65
C SER A 10 9.41 27.59 8.60
N PHE A 11 8.14 27.20 8.41
CA PHE A 11 7.78 26.13 7.47
C PHE A 11 7.56 26.63 6.04
N ASP A 12 7.23 27.90 5.87
CA ASP A 12 6.99 28.47 4.54
C ASP A 12 8.30 28.61 3.74
N GLU A 13 9.44 28.91 4.36
CA GLU A 13 10.67 29.15 3.59
C GLU A 13 11.29 27.87 3.00
N GLU A 14 11.37 26.76 3.76
CA GLU A 14 12.01 25.52 3.26
C GLU A 14 11.17 24.82 2.17
N PHE A 15 9.84 24.94 2.22
CA PHE A 15 8.94 24.34 1.23
C PHE A 15 8.73 25.23 0.00
N VAL A 16 8.75 26.55 0.16
CA VAL A 16 8.77 27.49 -0.97
C VAL A 16 10.10 27.39 -1.74
N TYR A 17 11.21 27.06 -1.08
CA TYR A 17 12.49 26.76 -1.74
C TYR A 17 12.40 25.57 -2.70
N LEU A 18 11.70 24.49 -2.31
CA LEU A 18 11.50 23.31 -3.17
C LEU A 18 10.55 23.57 -4.36
N LEU A 19 9.67 24.57 -4.27
CA LEU A 19 8.72 24.91 -5.33
C LEU A 19 9.22 26.03 -6.26
N ARG A 20 10.20 26.84 -5.84
CA ARG A 20 10.74 27.96 -6.64
C ARG A 20 11.88 27.59 -7.57
N GLY A 21 12.42 26.38 -7.49
CA GLY A 21 13.56 25.96 -8.34
C GLY A 21 14.88 26.67 -8.01
N ASP A 22 14.92 27.44 -6.92
CA ASP A 22 16.13 28.09 -6.44
C ASP A 22 16.91 27.11 -5.57
N THR A 23 17.97 26.51 -6.10
CA THR A 23 18.87 25.64 -5.34
C THR A 23 19.61 26.44 -4.26
N PRO A 24 19.58 26.02 -2.98
CA PRO A 24 20.45 26.61 -1.96
C PRO A 24 21.92 26.34 -2.28
N ASN A 25 22.78 27.32 -2.03
CA ASN A 25 24.23 27.19 -2.17
C ASN A 25 24.77 25.99 -1.38
N SER A 26 25.11 24.92 -2.10
CA SER A 26 26.23 24.01 -1.89
C SER A 26 26.61 23.69 -0.42
N LEU A 27 25.80 22.85 0.23
CA LEU A 27 26.38 21.83 1.11
C LEU A 27 27.05 20.80 0.19
N HIS A 28 28.39 20.76 0.24
CA HIS A 28 29.22 19.83 -0.53
C HIS A 28 28.91 18.36 -0.17
N HIS A 29 27.82 17.82 -0.71
CA HIS A 29 27.77 16.40 -1.01
C HIS A 29 28.62 16.18 -2.25
N HIS A 30 29.64 15.32 -2.13
CA HIS A 30 30.37 14.78 -3.27
C HIS A 30 29.37 14.20 -4.27
N GLY A 31 29.05 15.00 -5.30
CA GLY A 31 28.31 14.56 -6.47
C GLY A 31 29.12 13.51 -7.19
N ARG A 32 28.84 12.23 -6.91
CA ARG A 32 29.20 11.16 -7.85
C ARG A 32 28.39 11.43 -9.12
N ASN A 33 29.09 11.80 -10.20
CA ASN A 33 28.57 11.72 -11.56
C ASN A 33 28.08 10.29 -11.80
N LEU A 34 26.78 10.05 -11.62
CA LEU A 34 26.15 8.73 -11.62
C LEU A 34 25.43 8.39 -12.95
N GLN A 35 25.57 9.22 -13.98
CA GLN A 35 24.68 9.16 -15.15
C GLN A 35 25.30 8.69 -16.47
N SER A 36 26.54 8.18 -16.51
CA SER A 36 27.15 7.88 -17.83
C SER A 36 28.04 6.63 -17.96
N GLU A 37 28.27 5.81 -16.93
CA GLU A 37 29.21 4.67 -17.03
C GLU A 37 28.68 3.31 -16.57
N PHE A 38 27.38 3.16 -16.29
CA PHE A 38 26.80 1.88 -15.87
C PHE A 38 25.96 1.21 -16.97
N GLU A 39 26.56 1.00 -18.15
CA GLU A 39 26.34 -0.27 -18.90
C GLU A 39 27.26 -1.35 -18.31
N SER A 40 27.35 -1.41 -16.97
CA SER A 40 28.13 -2.45 -16.32
C SER A 40 27.37 -3.75 -16.49
N THR A 41 28.13 -4.79 -16.81
CA THR A 41 27.74 -6.19 -16.75
C THR A 41 27.39 -6.53 -15.31
N VAL A 42 26.25 -6.03 -14.81
CA VAL A 42 25.74 -6.40 -13.51
C VAL A 42 25.39 -7.87 -13.62
N ASP A 43 26.16 -8.70 -12.92
CA ASP A 43 25.88 -10.12 -12.80
C ASP A 43 24.40 -10.30 -12.45
N PRO A 44 23.70 -11.29 -13.05
CA PRO A 44 22.30 -11.52 -12.77
C PRO A 44 22.08 -11.62 -11.27
N ILE A 45 21.26 -10.72 -10.71
CA ILE A 45 20.92 -10.72 -9.29
C ILE A 45 20.11 -11.98 -9.02
N ASP A 46 20.64 -12.88 -8.19
CA ASP A 46 19.96 -14.11 -7.81
C ASP A 46 18.91 -13.84 -6.72
N ILE A 47 17.69 -13.49 -7.13
CA ILE A 47 16.59 -13.25 -6.20
C ILE A 47 16.04 -14.59 -5.72
N GLN A 48 16.06 -14.78 -4.40
CA GLN A 48 15.49 -15.96 -3.79
C GLN A 48 13.97 -16.00 -3.96
N ALA A 49 13.47 -17.14 -4.40
CA ALA A 49 12.05 -17.43 -4.54
C ALA A 49 11.40 -17.74 -3.18
N PRO A 50 10.20 -17.20 -2.87
CA PRO A 50 9.40 -17.65 -1.74
C PRO A 50 9.24 -19.18 -1.72
N PRO A 51 9.23 -19.82 -0.54
CA PRO A 51 9.22 -21.28 -0.39
C PRO A 51 7.83 -21.88 -0.60
N PHE A 52 7.09 -21.39 -1.59
CA PHE A 52 5.72 -21.78 -1.91
C PHE A 52 5.58 -21.99 -3.42
N SER A 53 4.74 -22.96 -3.79
CA SER A 53 4.44 -23.27 -5.18
C SER A 53 3.65 -22.15 -5.86
N ARG A 54 3.54 -22.24 -7.20
CA ARG A 54 2.72 -21.31 -7.98
C ARG A 54 1.23 -21.40 -7.64
N THR A 55 0.72 -22.57 -7.24
CA THR A 55 -0.68 -22.72 -6.84
C THR A 55 -0.97 -22.10 -5.48
N GLU A 56 0.04 -22.05 -4.61
CA GLU A 56 -0.03 -21.36 -3.32
C GLU A 56 0.27 -19.86 -3.44
N SER A 57 0.62 -19.40 -4.65
CA SER A 57 0.96 -18.01 -4.92
C SER A 57 -0.24 -17.08 -4.98
N PHE A 58 0.06 -15.79 -4.91
CA PHE A 58 -0.91 -14.72 -5.01
C PHE A 58 -0.67 -13.89 -6.28
N ALA A 59 -1.76 -13.36 -6.82
CA ALA A 59 -1.77 -12.26 -7.76
C ALA A 59 -2.11 -10.95 -7.03
N GLY A 60 -1.50 -9.84 -7.42
CA GLY A 60 -1.88 -8.48 -6.99
C GLY A 60 -2.52 -7.68 -8.14
N CYS A 61 -3.54 -6.89 -7.82
CA CYS A 61 -4.17 -5.96 -8.76
C CYS A 61 -3.96 -4.52 -8.29
N LEU A 62 -3.15 -3.72 -9.00
CA LEU A 62 -2.89 -2.32 -8.68
C LEU A 62 -3.41 -1.40 -9.80
N LEU A 63 -4.38 -0.53 -9.49
CA LEU A 63 -4.69 0.63 -10.33
C LEU A 63 -3.86 1.81 -9.83
N LEU A 64 -2.79 2.12 -10.56
CA LEU A 64 -1.80 3.09 -10.14
C LEU A 64 -2.14 4.49 -10.64
N LEU A 65 -1.97 5.48 -9.76
CA LEU A 65 -2.03 6.89 -10.09
C LEU A 65 -0.93 7.64 -9.33
N ASP A 66 0.19 7.90 -9.99
CA ASP A 66 1.33 8.67 -9.45
C ASP A 66 1.82 8.20 -8.05
N GLN A 67 1.74 6.90 -7.77
CA GLN A 67 2.17 6.31 -6.49
C GLN A 67 3.42 5.42 -6.64
N ASN A 68 4.24 5.65 -7.66
CA ASN A 68 5.46 4.88 -7.95
C ASN A 68 6.39 4.77 -6.73
N HIS A 69 6.51 5.85 -5.93
CA HIS A 69 7.33 5.90 -4.72
C HIS A 69 6.94 4.87 -3.63
N ARG A 70 5.72 4.31 -3.69
CA ARG A 70 5.24 3.27 -2.76
C ARG A 70 5.47 1.86 -3.29
N LEU A 71 5.64 1.70 -4.60
CA LEU A 71 5.65 0.38 -5.23
C LEU A 71 6.86 -0.47 -4.84
N THR A 72 8.03 0.12 -4.65
CA THR A 72 9.24 -0.61 -4.28
C THR A 72 9.03 -1.39 -2.96
N GLU A 73 8.57 -0.67 -1.92
CA GLU A 73 8.27 -1.27 -0.62
C GLU A 73 7.09 -2.24 -0.71
N TRP A 74 6.03 -1.85 -1.43
CA TRP A 74 4.83 -2.67 -1.57
C TRP A 74 5.12 -4.03 -2.22
N ILE A 75 5.91 -4.05 -3.31
CA ILE A 75 6.29 -5.28 -4.01
C ILE A 75 7.19 -6.13 -3.13
N ALA A 76 8.23 -5.54 -2.52
CA ALA A 76 9.15 -6.28 -1.67
C ALA A 76 8.45 -6.91 -0.46
N TYR A 77 7.60 -6.14 0.23
CA TYR A 77 6.82 -6.63 1.35
C TYR A 77 5.89 -7.76 0.92
N HIS A 78 5.08 -7.57 -0.13
CA HIS A 78 4.12 -8.59 -0.55
C HIS A 78 4.76 -9.76 -1.28
N TYR A 79 6.02 -9.68 -1.74
CA TYR A 79 6.80 -10.82 -2.20
C TYR A 79 7.40 -11.61 -1.03
N PHE A 80 7.76 -10.92 0.05
CA PHE A 80 8.25 -11.53 1.28
C PHE A 80 7.13 -12.18 2.09
N ALA A 81 6.09 -11.43 2.43
CA ALA A 81 5.09 -11.83 3.42
C ALA A 81 4.12 -12.89 2.86
N LEU A 82 3.82 -12.80 1.57
CA LEU A 82 3.08 -13.77 0.79
C LEU A 82 3.85 -14.04 -0.52
N PRO A 83 3.72 -15.19 -1.17
CA PRO A 83 4.39 -15.49 -2.42
C PRO A 83 3.69 -14.75 -3.58
N LEU A 84 3.90 -13.43 -3.70
CA LEU A 84 3.41 -12.64 -4.83
C LEU A 84 4.18 -13.06 -6.09
N ARG A 85 3.53 -13.79 -6.99
CA ARG A 85 4.16 -14.29 -8.24
C ARG A 85 3.58 -13.66 -9.48
N THR A 86 2.48 -12.93 -9.36
CA THR A 86 1.88 -12.21 -10.48
C THR A 86 1.39 -10.86 -10.02
N LEU A 87 1.66 -9.82 -10.81
CA LEU A 87 1.25 -8.46 -10.50
C LEU A 87 0.68 -7.82 -11.76
N PHE A 88 -0.60 -7.45 -11.70
CA PHE A 88 -1.27 -6.68 -12.72
C PHE A 88 -1.24 -5.21 -12.31
N ILE A 89 -0.70 -4.35 -13.17
CA ILE A 89 -0.62 -2.91 -12.94
C ILE A 89 -1.40 -2.22 -14.05
N ALA A 90 -2.57 -1.68 -13.74
CA ALA A 90 -3.26 -0.76 -14.63
C ALA A 90 -2.82 0.67 -14.30
N TYR A 91 -2.51 1.46 -15.33
CA TYR A 91 -2.18 2.88 -15.15
C TYR A 91 -3.43 3.73 -15.40
N ASP A 92 -3.78 4.60 -14.45
CA ASP A 92 -4.79 5.63 -14.70
C ASP A 92 -4.26 6.54 -15.84
N PRO A 93 -5.07 6.96 -16.84
CA PRO A 93 -4.63 7.85 -17.91
C PRO A 93 -4.12 9.21 -17.42
N LYS A 94 -4.39 9.59 -16.16
CA LYS A 94 -3.80 10.78 -15.52
C LYS A 94 -2.45 10.52 -14.87
N THR A 95 -1.92 9.31 -14.94
CA THR A 95 -0.59 8.98 -14.43
C THR A 95 0.45 9.68 -15.29
N ARG A 96 1.37 10.39 -14.65
CA ARG A 96 2.46 11.12 -15.32
C ARG A 96 3.60 10.19 -15.69
N ASP A 97 3.95 9.28 -14.78
CA ASP A 97 5.08 8.38 -14.93
C ASP A 97 4.67 6.92 -14.73
N ARG A 98 5.03 6.04 -15.67
CA ARG A 98 4.87 4.60 -15.48
C ARG A 98 5.97 4.06 -14.58
N ALA A 99 5.65 3.00 -13.85
CA ALA A 99 6.60 2.29 -12.99
C ALA A 99 7.42 1.22 -13.74
N THR A 100 7.43 1.24 -15.07
CA THR A 100 7.97 0.17 -15.94
C THR A 100 9.43 -0.18 -15.60
N GLU A 101 10.30 0.83 -15.45
CA GLU A 101 11.70 0.60 -15.08
C GLU A 101 11.85 0.10 -13.63
N LEU A 102 11.04 0.64 -12.70
CA LEU A 102 11.02 0.22 -11.29
C LEU A 102 10.67 -1.27 -11.16
N VAL A 103 9.69 -1.75 -11.93
CA VAL A 103 9.21 -3.15 -11.85
C VAL A 103 10.05 -4.11 -12.68
N LYS A 104 10.86 -3.63 -13.62
CA LYS A 104 11.71 -4.45 -14.50
C LYS A 104 12.64 -5.38 -13.72
N ARG A 105 13.20 -4.93 -12.60
CA ARG A 105 14.07 -5.74 -11.72
C ARG A 105 13.37 -6.95 -11.10
N TRP A 106 12.04 -6.97 -11.06
CA TRP A 106 11.25 -8.08 -10.50
C TRP A 106 10.76 -9.07 -11.57
N LYS A 107 10.86 -8.75 -12.87
CA LYS A 107 10.24 -9.52 -13.96
C LYS A 107 10.75 -10.96 -14.11
N HIS A 108 11.89 -11.30 -13.52
CA HIS A 108 12.43 -12.67 -13.55
C HIS A 108 11.87 -13.58 -12.44
N VAL A 109 11.30 -13.01 -11.37
CA VAL A 109 10.68 -13.76 -10.25
C VAL A 109 9.18 -13.52 -10.08
N ILE A 110 8.65 -12.45 -10.69
CA ILE A 110 7.23 -12.09 -10.71
C ILE A 110 6.79 -11.90 -12.16
N THR A 111 5.68 -12.52 -12.54
CA THR A 111 5.01 -12.20 -13.81
C THR A 111 4.29 -10.85 -13.68
N ILE A 112 4.85 -9.81 -14.28
CA ILE A 112 4.28 -8.45 -14.21
C ILE A 112 3.61 -8.11 -15.53
N VAL A 113 2.31 -7.81 -15.48
CA VAL A 113 1.50 -7.44 -16.63
C VAL A 113 1.03 -6.00 -16.45
N GLU A 114 1.45 -5.14 -17.37
CA GLU A 114 1.08 -3.72 -17.39
C GLU A 114 -0.11 -3.54 -18.33
N TRP A 115 -1.17 -2.87 -17.88
CA TRP A 115 -2.41 -2.63 -18.61
C TRP A 115 -2.70 -1.14 -18.76
N ASP A 116 -3.37 -0.82 -19.85
CA ASP A 116 -4.04 0.44 -20.11
C ASP A 116 -5.56 0.25 -20.09
N ASP A 117 -6.33 1.34 -20.13
CA ASP A 117 -7.80 1.32 -20.10
C ASP A 117 -8.41 0.37 -21.15
N ALA A 118 -7.79 0.22 -22.33
CA ALA A 118 -8.28 -0.63 -23.41
C ALA A 118 -8.23 -2.14 -23.09
N ASP A 119 -7.39 -2.57 -22.13
CA ASP A 119 -7.25 -3.98 -21.77
C ASP A 119 -8.40 -4.48 -20.88
N TYR A 120 -9.06 -3.58 -20.15
CA TYR A 120 -10.04 -3.96 -19.14
C TYR A 120 -11.37 -3.19 -19.20
N LEU A 121 -11.49 -2.16 -20.05
CA LEU A 121 -12.73 -1.42 -20.27
C LEU A 121 -13.29 -1.72 -21.67
N PRO A 122 -14.62 -1.85 -21.81
CA PRO A 122 -15.23 -1.93 -23.13
C PRO A 122 -15.03 -0.62 -23.89
N ALA A 123 -15.02 -0.71 -25.22
CA ALA A 123 -15.05 0.48 -26.06
C ALA A 123 -16.26 1.36 -25.69
N ASN A 124 -16.06 2.67 -25.63
CA ASN A 124 -17.09 3.64 -25.23
C ASN A 124 -17.67 3.46 -23.80
N TRP A 125 -16.91 2.89 -22.86
CA TRP A 125 -17.35 2.70 -21.46
C TRP A 125 -17.86 3.97 -20.77
N THR A 126 -17.43 5.15 -21.23
CA THR A 126 -17.86 6.45 -20.72
C THR A 126 -19.28 6.86 -21.11
N ARG A 127 -19.88 6.28 -22.18
CA ARG A 127 -21.22 6.66 -22.67
C ARG A 127 -22.33 6.42 -21.64
N HIS A 128 -22.13 5.49 -20.73
CA HIS A 128 -23.09 5.13 -19.68
C HIS A 128 -22.80 5.79 -18.33
N LEU A 129 -21.78 6.65 -18.25
CA LEU A 129 -21.54 7.46 -17.06
C LEU A 129 -22.54 8.62 -17.05
N VAL A 130 -23.78 8.32 -16.66
CA VAL A 130 -24.77 9.36 -16.37
C VAL A 130 -24.28 10.10 -15.13
N PRO A 131 -24.04 11.43 -15.20
CA PRO A 131 -23.64 12.19 -14.02
C PRO A 131 -24.73 12.07 -12.95
N ASP A 132 -24.41 11.40 -11.85
CA ASP A 132 -25.21 11.53 -10.64
C ASP A 132 -25.05 12.98 -10.16
N GLN A 133 -26.16 13.70 -9.94
CA GLN A 133 -26.11 15.08 -9.42
C GLN A 133 -25.29 15.20 -8.13
N LYS A 134 -25.12 14.09 -7.40
CA LYS A 134 -24.38 14.04 -6.14
C LYS A 134 -22.90 13.68 -6.29
N GLN A 135 -22.44 13.23 -7.46
CA GLN A 135 -21.06 12.77 -7.64
C GLN A 135 -20.36 13.45 -8.80
N LYS A 136 -19.11 13.85 -8.57
CA LYS A 136 -18.23 14.37 -9.63
C LYS A 136 -18.07 13.30 -10.72
N PRO A 137 -18.23 13.62 -12.02
CA PRO A 137 -18.04 12.66 -13.11
C PRO A 137 -16.68 11.94 -13.07
N SER A 138 -15.62 12.66 -12.69
CA SER A 138 -14.26 12.12 -12.55
C SER A 138 -14.18 11.01 -11.49
N LEU A 139 -14.90 11.16 -10.37
CA LEU A 139 -14.96 10.14 -9.31
C LEU A 139 -15.74 8.90 -9.77
N MET A 140 -16.86 9.08 -10.47
CA MET A 140 -17.62 7.97 -11.04
C MET A 140 -16.78 7.18 -12.06
N ALA A 141 -16.09 7.91 -12.95
CA ALA A 141 -15.19 7.33 -13.93
C ALA A 141 -14.06 6.52 -13.27
N HIS A 142 -13.43 7.06 -12.22
CA HIS A 142 -12.40 6.35 -11.46
C HIS A 142 -12.94 5.08 -10.78
N ARG A 143 -14.10 5.15 -10.11
CA ARG A 143 -14.73 3.96 -9.47
C ARG A 143 -15.09 2.88 -10.48
N LYS A 144 -15.62 3.27 -11.64
CA LYS A 144 -15.96 2.32 -12.71
C LYS A 144 -14.71 1.64 -13.27
N ARG A 145 -13.60 2.37 -13.39
CA ARG A 145 -12.29 1.83 -13.78
C ARG A 145 -11.78 0.83 -12.76
N GLN A 146 -11.73 1.20 -11.48
CA GLN A 146 -11.31 0.28 -10.42
C GLN A 146 -12.14 -1.03 -10.41
N LEU A 147 -13.46 -0.93 -10.53
CA LEU A 147 -14.34 -2.11 -10.55
C LEU A 147 -14.05 -3.02 -11.75
N SER A 148 -13.95 -2.43 -12.94
CA SER A 148 -13.73 -3.18 -14.18
C SER A 148 -12.32 -3.80 -14.21
N PHE A 149 -11.32 -3.05 -13.74
CA PHE A 149 -9.95 -3.53 -13.60
C PHE A 149 -9.87 -4.70 -12.63
N TYR A 150 -10.43 -4.59 -11.43
CA TYR A 150 -10.42 -5.68 -10.46
C TYR A 150 -11.12 -6.93 -10.97
N GLN A 151 -12.23 -6.78 -11.71
CA GLN A 151 -12.91 -7.92 -12.34
C GLN A 151 -11.97 -8.61 -13.33
N LYS A 152 -11.42 -7.86 -14.28
CA LYS A 152 -10.57 -8.40 -15.35
C LYS A 152 -9.26 -8.96 -14.82
N CYS A 153 -8.66 -8.30 -13.84
CA CYS A 153 -7.46 -8.75 -13.16
C CYS A 153 -7.70 -10.11 -12.47
N HIS A 154 -8.81 -10.26 -11.76
CA HIS A 154 -9.16 -11.53 -11.13
C HIS A 154 -9.44 -12.63 -12.17
N GLU A 155 -10.26 -12.36 -13.19
CA GLU A 155 -10.50 -13.30 -14.30
C GLU A 155 -9.18 -13.81 -14.90
N ARG A 156 -8.27 -12.88 -15.22
CA ARG A 156 -6.97 -13.21 -15.79
C ARG A 156 -6.07 -13.98 -14.83
N SER A 157 -6.11 -13.65 -13.53
CA SER A 157 -5.43 -14.42 -12.48
C SER A 157 -5.90 -15.87 -12.48
N VAL A 158 -7.21 -16.12 -12.61
CA VAL A 158 -7.75 -17.48 -12.67
C VAL A 158 -7.34 -18.20 -13.95
N GLU A 159 -7.37 -17.54 -15.11
CA GLU A 159 -6.88 -18.11 -16.37
C GLU A 159 -5.39 -18.52 -16.28
N MET A 160 -4.61 -17.82 -15.46
CA MET A 160 -3.20 -18.13 -15.19
C MET A 160 -3.01 -19.21 -14.11
N GLY A 161 -4.09 -19.81 -13.60
CA GLY A 161 -4.06 -20.87 -12.58
C GLY A 161 -3.72 -20.37 -11.17
N ILE A 162 -3.93 -19.08 -10.88
CA ILE A 162 -3.61 -18.48 -9.59
C ILE A 162 -4.87 -18.46 -8.73
N GLN A 163 -4.77 -19.04 -7.53
CA GLN A 163 -5.93 -19.26 -6.67
C GLN A 163 -6.38 -18.00 -5.92
N ARG A 164 -5.45 -17.11 -5.56
CA ARG A 164 -5.74 -15.96 -4.68
C ARG A 164 -5.35 -14.64 -5.33
N THR A 165 -6.26 -13.67 -5.31
CA THR A 165 -6.04 -12.33 -5.87
C THR A 165 -6.23 -11.25 -4.80
N LEU A 166 -5.20 -10.45 -4.56
CA LEU A 166 -5.21 -9.30 -3.66
C LEU A 166 -5.79 -8.07 -4.37
N LEU A 167 -6.83 -7.48 -3.77
CA LEU A 167 -7.44 -6.23 -4.22
C LEU A 167 -7.08 -5.09 -3.26
N LEU A 168 -5.81 -4.69 -3.26
CA LEU A 168 -5.25 -3.65 -2.39
C LEU A 168 -4.79 -2.45 -3.21
N ASP A 169 -4.76 -1.28 -2.56
CA ASP A 169 -4.14 -0.09 -3.14
C ASP A 169 -2.62 -0.09 -2.84
N PRO A 170 -1.79 0.67 -3.59
CA PRO A 170 -0.34 0.77 -3.36
C PRO A 170 0.06 1.31 -1.97
N ASP A 171 -0.90 1.85 -1.23
CA ASP A 171 -0.74 2.38 0.12
C ASP A 171 -1.26 1.44 1.21
N GLU A 172 -1.56 0.20 0.84
CA GLU A 172 -2.16 -0.80 1.71
C GLU A 172 -1.33 -2.08 1.79
N TYR A 173 -1.16 -2.59 3.02
CA TYR A 173 -0.34 -3.76 3.31
C TYR A 173 -1.16 -4.78 4.10
N LEU A 174 -1.29 -5.99 3.57
CA LEU A 174 -1.92 -7.10 4.30
C LEU A 174 -0.93 -7.67 5.30
N ARG A 175 -1.31 -7.77 6.57
CA ARG A 175 -0.47 -8.38 7.61
C ARG A 175 -1.25 -9.27 8.55
N ILE A 176 -0.53 -10.06 9.34
CA ILE A 176 -1.09 -10.80 10.48
C ILE A 176 -1.49 -9.84 11.60
N ASN A 177 -2.61 -10.14 12.26
CA ASN A 177 -3.05 -9.45 13.46
C ASN A 177 -2.44 -10.10 14.71
N PRO A 178 -1.44 -9.49 15.37
CA PRO A 178 -0.77 -10.08 16.53
C PRO A 178 -1.68 -10.20 17.76
N ASP A 179 -2.76 -9.40 17.82
CA ASP A 179 -3.73 -9.45 18.91
C ASP A 179 -4.56 -10.74 18.88
N ILE A 180 -4.61 -11.40 17.71
CA ILE A 180 -5.40 -12.63 17.46
C ILE A 180 -4.49 -13.82 17.22
N ILE A 181 -3.38 -13.61 16.50
CA ILE A 181 -2.45 -14.65 16.09
C ILE A 181 -1.13 -14.44 16.82
N PRO A 182 -0.85 -15.19 17.89
CA PRO A 182 0.42 -15.10 18.59
C PRO A 182 1.58 -15.53 17.69
N SER A 183 2.75 -14.94 17.92
CA SER A 183 3.98 -15.22 17.16
C SER A 183 4.46 -16.67 17.28
N THR A 184 4.00 -17.40 18.30
CA THR A 184 4.25 -18.84 18.47
C THR A 184 3.54 -19.70 17.43
N ILE A 185 2.46 -19.20 16.80
CA ILE A 185 1.76 -19.89 15.72
C ILE A 185 2.41 -19.54 14.37
N VAL A 186 2.65 -18.24 14.15
CA VAL A 186 3.27 -17.76 12.91
C VAL A 186 4.32 -16.68 13.21
N ASN A 187 5.55 -16.94 12.79
CA ASN A 187 6.65 -16.00 12.87
C ASN A 187 6.60 -15.03 11.66
N THR A 188 6.35 -13.74 11.90
CA THR A 188 6.27 -12.72 10.84
C THR A 188 7.62 -12.38 10.21
N SER A 189 8.72 -12.87 10.77
CA SER A 189 10.06 -12.78 10.19
C SER A 189 10.36 -13.92 9.22
N GLU A 190 9.43 -14.84 8.96
CA GLU A 190 9.59 -15.90 7.95
C GLU A 190 9.02 -15.47 6.59
N PRO A 191 9.70 -15.78 5.46
CA PRO A 191 9.13 -15.56 4.14
C PRO A 191 7.87 -16.43 3.95
N GLY A 192 6.81 -15.81 3.47
CA GLY A 192 5.48 -16.37 3.20
C GLY A 192 4.65 -16.68 4.45
N HIS A 193 4.94 -16.02 5.58
CA HIS A 193 4.19 -16.18 6.83
C HIS A 193 2.68 -15.96 6.68
N ILE A 194 2.23 -15.04 5.82
CA ILE A 194 0.80 -14.85 5.54
C ILE A 194 0.20 -16.09 4.87
N THR A 195 0.95 -16.74 3.98
CA THR A 195 0.48 -17.94 3.27
C THR A 195 0.42 -19.15 4.17
N LYS A 196 1.43 -19.30 5.03
CA LYS A 196 1.42 -20.29 6.12
C LYS A 196 0.17 -20.14 6.98
N LEU A 197 -0.18 -18.91 7.37
CA LEU A 197 -1.43 -18.68 8.12
C LEU A 197 -2.67 -19.02 7.29
N TYR A 198 -2.75 -18.62 6.02
CA TYR A 198 -3.88 -18.97 5.15
C TYR A 198 -4.09 -20.48 5.04
N GLN A 199 -3.02 -21.26 4.86
CA GLN A 199 -3.09 -22.72 4.80
C GLN A 199 -3.62 -23.32 6.10
N LEU A 200 -3.16 -22.81 7.25
CA LEU A 200 -3.70 -23.21 8.55
C LEU A 200 -5.18 -22.87 8.69
N LEU A 201 -5.60 -21.69 8.20
CA LEU A 201 -6.99 -21.25 8.26
C LEU A 201 -7.92 -22.05 7.34
N GLU A 202 -7.42 -22.47 6.18
CA GLU A 202 -8.15 -23.25 5.18
C GLU A 202 -8.13 -24.78 5.44
N ASP A 203 -7.29 -25.28 6.34
CA ASP A 203 -7.27 -26.70 6.70
C ASP A 203 -8.65 -27.15 7.22
N HIS A 204 -9.14 -28.29 6.72
CA HIS A 204 -10.39 -28.91 7.19
C HIS A 204 -10.36 -29.34 8.66
N ASN A 205 -9.18 -29.59 9.19
CA ASN A 205 -8.98 -29.98 10.59
C ASN A 205 -8.57 -28.80 11.48
N ASN A 206 -8.63 -27.55 10.98
CA ASN A 206 -8.30 -26.39 11.79
C ASN A 206 -9.25 -26.23 12.97
N THR A 207 -8.74 -26.47 14.18
CA THR A 207 -9.46 -26.27 15.44
C THR A 207 -9.06 -24.98 16.16
N LEU A 208 -7.96 -24.34 15.72
CA LEU A 208 -7.40 -23.15 16.36
C LEU A 208 -8.29 -21.93 16.15
N PHE A 209 -8.87 -21.80 14.95
CA PHE A 209 -9.69 -20.65 14.56
C PHE A 209 -11.04 -21.14 14.07
N LYS A 210 -11.97 -21.35 15.02
CA LYS A 210 -13.35 -21.70 14.66
C LYS A 210 -13.94 -20.60 13.79
N GLU A 211 -14.48 -20.99 12.65
CA GLU A 211 -15.29 -20.11 11.81
C GLU A 211 -16.38 -19.49 12.68
N GLN A 212 -16.46 -18.17 12.67
CA GLN A 212 -17.52 -17.45 13.36
C GLN A 212 -18.77 -17.46 12.49
N GLU A 213 -19.94 -17.23 13.09
CA GLU A 213 -21.20 -17.18 12.33
C GLU A 213 -21.10 -16.17 11.17
N GLY A 214 -21.10 -16.69 9.94
CA GLY A 214 -20.92 -15.93 8.71
C GLY A 214 -19.49 -15.91 8.15
N VAL A 215 -18.45 -16.04 8.97
CA VAL A 215 -17.08 -15.83 8.53
C VAL A 215 -16.37 -17.16 8.27
N THR A 216 -16.21 -17.52 7.00
CA THR A 216 -15.45 -18.69 6.55
C THR A 216 -14.19 -18.27 5.80
N TYR A 217 -13.09 -18.98 6.06
CA TYR A 217 -11.82 -18.83 5.33
C TYR A 217 -11.86 -19.52 3.96
N LYS A 218 -12.90 -20.32 3.72
CA LYS A 218 -13.15 -21.09 2.49
C LYS A 218 -14.18 -20.41 1.59
N ALA A 219 -14.43 -19.12 1.77
CA ALA A 219 -15.28 -18.36 0.87
C ALA A 219 -14.54 -18.01 -0.41
N ASN A 220 -15.31 -17.72 -1.48
CA ASN A 220 -14.81 -17.09 -2.72
C ASN A 220 -14.17 -15.72 -2.49
N CYS A 221 -14.38 -15.12 -1.32
CA CYS A 221 -13.74 -13.89 -0.92
C CYS A 221 -13.62 -13.79 0.60
N SER A 222 -12.57 -13.10 1.06
CA SER A 222 -12.39 -12.75 2.46
C SER A 222 -12.13 -11.25 2.57
N VAL A 223 -12.78 -10.60 3.53
CA VAL A 223 -12.77 -9.13 3.67
C VAL A 223 -12.16 -8.73 5.00
N TYR A 224 -11.04 -8.01 4.94
CA TYR A 224 -10.24 -7.66 6.11
C TYR A 224 -10.39 -6.18 6.48
N PRO A 225 -10.50 -5.89 7.79
CA PRO A 225 -10.63 -4.53 8.28
C PRO A 225 -9.34 -3.75 7.98
N ARG A 226 -9.55 -2.50 7.59
CA ARG A 226 -8.47 -1.57 7.30
C ARG A 226 -8.23 -0.65 8.50
N VAL A 227 -6.99 -0.54 8.92
CA VAL A 227 -6.52 0.33 9.99
C VAL A 227 -5.59 1.37 9.42
N GLN A 228 -5.77 2.62 9.84
CA GLN A 228 -5.03 3.73 9.26
C GLN A 228 -3.81 4.06 10.12
N TYR A 229 -2.65 4.15 9.49
CA TYR A 229 -1.39 4.55 10.09
C TYR A 229 -1.07 6.00 9.73
N THR A 230 -0.46 6.70 10.70
CA THR A 230 -0.24 8.14 10.64
C THR A 230 1.01 8.58 11.41
N THR A 231 1.36 9.86 11.28
CA THR A 231 2.39 10.53 12.07
C THR A 231 1.84 10.93 13.45
N MET A 232 2.71 11.00 14.46
CA MET A 232 2.29 11.27 15.85
C MET A 232 1.78 12.69 16.13
N ALA A 233 2.11 13.71 15.34
CA ALA A 233 1.72 15.08 15.67
C ALA A 233 1.90 16.07 14.49
N PRO A 234 1.14 17.16 14.47
CA PRO A 234 1.34 18.30 13.54
C PRO A 234 2.52 19.21 13.91
N ASN A 235 2.93 19.28 15.19
CA ASN A 235 3.86 20.31 15.68
C ASN A 235 5.22 19.78 16.13
N ARG A 236 5.52 18.50 15.93
CA ARG A 236 6.88 17.99 16.12
C ARG A 236 7.35 17.57 14.75
N LEU A 237 8.41 18.26 14.29
CA LEU A 237 9.38 17.77 13.30
C LEU A 237 9.30 16.26 13.27
N TYR A 238 9.07 15.69 12.09
CA TYR A 238 9.05 14.28 11.72
C TYR A 238 10.16 13.47 12.39
N SER A 239 10.13 13.35 13.72
CA SER A 239 11.10 12.61 14.48
C SER A 239 10.65 11.19 14.30
N VAL A 240 11.11 10.64 13.18
CA VAL A 240 11.37 9.21 13.05
C VAL A 240 11.99 8.85 14.38
N PRO A 241 11.33 8.00 15.17
CA PRO A 241 11.86 7.63 16.46
C PRO A 241 13.32 7.20 16.26
N ARG A 242 14.28 7.95 16.82
CA ARG A 242 15.71 7.56 16.80
C ARG A 242 15.94 6.25 17.57
N ASP A 243 14.89 5.73 18.21
CA ASP A 243 14.84 4.44 18.89
C ASP A 243 14.90 3.23 17.94
N ILE A 244 14.83 3.44 16.62
CA ILE A 244 14.87 2.35 15.66
C ILE A 244 16.27 1.76 15.58
N GLU A 245 16.39 0.51 16.03
CA GLU A 245 17.59 -0.33 15.95
C GLU A 245 18.14 -0.44 14.50
N TYR A 246 17.28 -0.33 13.49
CA TYR A 246 17.67 -0.33 12.07
C TYR A 246 18.57 0.84 11.67
N SER A 247 18.42 2.01 12.31
CA SER A 247 19.35 3.12 12.10
C SER A 247 20.73 2.81 12.67
N LYS A 248 20.84 1.87 13.63
CA LYS A 248 22.11 1.45 14.24
C LYS A 248 22.79 0.35 13.44
N THR A 249 22.02 -0.52 12.78
CA THR A 249 22.59 -1.54 11.88
C THR A 249 23.03 -0.93 10.56
N GLY A 250 22.50 0.23 10.18
CA GLY A 250 22.85 0.92 8.93
C GLY A 250 22.26 0.26 7.68
N LEU A 251 21.44 -0.80 7.84
CA LEU A 251 20.87 -1.55 6.72
C LEU A 251 19.96 -0.68 5.84
N VAL A 252 19.14 0.17 6.46
CA VAL A 252 18.21 1.06 5.75
C VAL A 252 17.98 2.34 6.53
N ASP A 253 17.66 3.42 5.83
CA ASP A 253 17.07 4.61 6.44
C ASP A 253 15.55 4.44 6.53
N SER A 254 15.08 4.22 7.77
CA SER A 254 13.65 4.04 8.10
C SER A 254 12.74 5.19 7.65
N PHE A 255 13.28 6.39 7.37
CA PHE A 255 12.50 7.53 6.87
C PHE A 255 11.82 7.25 5.52
N TYR A 256 12.40 6.37 4.71
CA TYR A 256 11.90 6.06 3.37
C TYR A 256 10.86 4.93 3.33
N TYR A 257 10.68 4.20 4.43
CA TYR A 257 9.79 3.04 4.49
C TYR A 257 8.51 3.41 5.22
N ASN A 258 7.35 3.28 4.58
CA ASN A 258 6.07 3.54 5.24
C ASN A 258 5.86 2.62 6.44
N THR A 259 6.23 1.35 6.29
CA THR A 259 6.07 0.32 7.32
C THR A 259 6.96 0.56 8.54
N LEU A 260 8.08 1.28 8.39
CA LEU A 260 8.97 1.64 9.50
C LEU A 260 8.68 3.05 10.05
N ARG A 261 8.37 4.00 9.19
CA ARG A 261 8.16 5.41 9.54
C ARG A 261 6.85 5.66 10.29
N TYR A 262 5.74 5.08 9.81
CA TYR A 262 4.42 5.33 10.38
C TYR A 262 4.04 4.16 11.28
N ARG A 263 4.49 4.18 12.54
CA ARG A 263 4.23 3.11 13.52
C ARG A 263 3.01 3.35 14.40
N TYR A 264 2.28 4.43 14.18
CA TYR A 264 1.15 4.81 15.01
C TYR A 264 -0.12 4.66 14.21
N ARG A 265 -1.04 3.84 14.72
CA ARG A 265 -2.34 3.64 14.10
C ARG A 265 -3.45 4.23 14.93
N ASN A 266 -4.52 4.61 14.22
CA ASN A 266 -5.79 4.89 14.86
C ASN A 266 -6.37 3.60 15.45
N MET A 267 -7.05 3.70 16.59
CA MET A 267 -7.83 2.59 17.14
C MET A 267 -9.08 2.28 16.30
N TYR A 268 -9.51 3.23 15.47
CA TYR A 268 -10.74 3.12 14.68
C TYR A 268 -10.54 2.32 13.40
N LYS A 269 -11.48 1.39 13.15
CA LYS A 269 -11.60 0.66 11.88
C LYS A 269 -12.07 1.61 10.80
N MET A 270 -11.35 1.71 9.68
CA MET A 270 -11.84 2.47 8.53
C MET A 270 -13.13 1.86 8.00
N LYS A 271 -14.06 2.71 7.54
CA LYS A 271 -15.38 2.31 7.02
C LYS A 271 -15.31 1.24 5.92
N HIS A 272 -14.24 1.26 5.14
CA HIS A 272 -14.10 0.46 3.93
C HIS A 272 -12.98 -0.56 4.11
N PRO A 273 -13.32 -1.86 4.22
CA PRO A 273 -12.33 -2.94 4.24
C PRO A 273 -11.76 -3.20 2.84
N LYS A 274 -10.83 -4.16 2.75
CA LYS A 274 -10.30 -4.68 1.48
C LYS A 274 -10.39 -6.19 1.42
N ALA A 275 -10.36 -6.72 0.21
CA ALA A 275 -10.70 -8.10 -0.05
C ALA A 275 -9.55 -8.88 -0.70
N ILE A 276 -9.53 -10.17 -0.41
CA ILE A 276 -8.86 -11.18 -1.21
C ILE A 276 -9.94 -12.02 -1.88
N LEU A 277 -9.79 -12.26 -3.17
CA LEU A 277 -10.63 -13.18 -3.93
C LEU A 277 -9.97 -14.54 -4.02
N ASN A 278 -10.78 -15.59 -3.87
CA ASN A 278 -10.36 -16.98 -3.92
C ASN A 278 -11.09 -17.69 -5.07
N ALA A 279 -10.32 -18.22 -6.02
CA ALA A 279 -10.81 -18.89 -7.20
C ALA A 279 -11.12 -20.39 -6.98
N MET A 280 -10.92 -20.93 -5.77
CA MET A 280 -11.05 -22.36 -5.51
C MET A 280 -12.46 -22.92 -5.70
N HIS A 281 -13.53 -22.12 -5.63
CA HIS A 281 -14.91 -22.66 -5.74
C HIS A 281 -15.67 -22.13 -6.95
N HIS A 282 -15.63 -20.82 -7.24
CA HIS A 282 -16.29 -20.24 -8.40
C HIS A 282 -15.66 -18.91 -8.78
N VAL A 283 -15.42 -18.69 -10.08
CA VAL A 283 -15.02 -17.37 -10.58
C VAL A 283 -16.26 -16.50 -10.61
N PRO A 284 -16.33 -15.44 -9.80
CA PRO A 284 -17.49 -14.58 -9.76
C PRO A 284 -17.67 -13.88 -11.11
N HIS A 285 -18.89 -13.95 -11.64
CA HIS A 285 -19.24 -13.28 -12.89
C HIS A 285 -19.16 -11.76 -12.82
N GLN A 286 -19.22 -11.16 -11.61
CA GLN A 286 -19.19 -9.71 -11.46
C GLN A 286 -18.74 -9.25 -10.07
N ILE A 287 -17.74 -8.37 -10.05
CA ILE A 287 -17.37 -7.53 -8.91
C ILE A 287 -18.31 -6.33 -8.89
N VAL A 288 -19.12 -6.24 -7.84
CA VAL A 288 -20.18 -5.23 -7.70
C VAL A 288 -19.80 -4.08 -6.78
N ASN A 289 -18.79 -4.25 -5.92
CA ASN A 289 -18.33 -3.22 -4.99
C ASN A 289 -16.82 -3.32 -4.73
N LEU A 290 -16.12 -2.19 -4.71
CA LEU A 290 -14.66 -2.14 -4.51
C LEU A 290 -14.18 -2.67 -3.16
N HIS A 291 -15.04 -2.59 -2.16
CA HIS A 291 -14.74 -2.98 -0.77
C HIS A 291 -15.37 -4.32 -0.40
N PHE A 292 -16.40 -4.73 -1.14
CA PHE A 292 -17.11 -6.00 -0.99
C PHE A 292 -17.33 -6.60 -2.37
N PRO A 293 -16.28 -7.14 -3.02
CA PRO A 293 -16.35 -7.50 -4.43
C PRO A 293 -17.57 -8.33 -4.81
N LEU A 294 -17.95 -9.30 -3.96
CA LEU A 294 -19.06 -10.22 -4.19
C LEU A 294 -20.27 -9.93 -3.28
N ASP A 295 -20.43 -8.67 -2.85
CA ASP A 295 -21.52 -8.18 -2.01
C ASP A 295 -21.81 -9.08 -0.80
N LEU A 296 -23.03 -9.63 -0.66
CA LEU A 296 -23.43 -10.46 0.46
C LEU A 296 -22.61 -11.75 0.60
N GLN A 297 -22.02 -12.26 -0.49
CA GLN A 297 -21.13 -13.41 -0.41
C GLN A 297 -19.86 -13.06 0.37
N CYS A 298 -19.39 -11.81 0.26
CA CYS A 298 -18.27 -11.30 1.05
C CYS A 298 -18.69 -10.70 2.38
N ASN A 299 -19.91 -10.17 2.50
CA ASN A 299 -20.36 -9.46 3.70
C ASN A 299 -20.46 -10.39 4.92
N LYS A 300 -20.71 -11.68 4.69
CA LYS A 300 -20.61 -12.70 5.74
C LYS A 300 -19.18 -12.84 6.29
N SER A 301 -18.14 -12.50 5.51
CA SER A 301 -16.72 -12.61 5.89
C SER A 301 -16.10 -11.35 6.51
N ALA A 302 -16.89 -10.30 6.79
CA ALA A 302 -16.35 -9.03 7.28
C ALA A 302 -15.95 -9.10 8.76
N PHE A 303 -14.65 -9.30 9.03
CA PHE A 303 -14.16 -9.35 10.41
C PHE A 303 -14.24 -7.99 11.13
N THR A 304 -14.50 -8.05 12.44
CA THR A 304 -14.20 -6.95 13.37
C THR A 304 -12.71 -6.96 13.70
N LEU A 305 -12.17 -5.83 14.18
CA LEU A 305 -10.72 -5.72 14.47
C LEU A 305 -10.24 -6.76 15.50
N ASP A 306 -11.05 -7.01 16.51
CA ASP A 306 -10.83 -7.96 17.62
C ASP A 306 -11.04 -9.42 17.25
N LYS A 307 -11.37 -9.72 15.98
CA LYS A 307 -11.64 -11.09 15.51
C LYS A 307 -10.92 -11.43 14.20
N SER A 308 -10.34 -10.43 13.54
CA SER A 308 -9.70 -10.61 12.24
C SER A 308 -8.29 -11.19 12.40
N PRO A 309 -7.97 -12.34 11.79
CA PRO A 309 -6.60 -12.86 11.82
C PRO A 309 -5.63 -12.02 10.98
N PHE A 310 -6.15 -11.24 10.02
CA PHE A 310 -5.39 -10.32 9.20
C PHE A 310 -5.90 -8.89 9.32
N LEU A 311 -5.01 -7.92 9.10
CA LEU A 311 -5.33 -6.50 9.03
C LEU A 311 -4.77 -5.91 7.75
N ILE A 312 -5.42 -4.88 7.24
CA ILE A 312 -4.89 -4.06 6.15
C ILE A 312 -4.38 -2.75 6.74
N ASN A 313 -3.07 -2.54 6.70
CA ASN A 313 -2.46 -1.28 7.10
C ASN A 313 -2.60 -0.28 5.97
N HIS A 314 -3.27 0.84 6.20
CA HIS A 314 -3.39 1.93 5.26
C HIS A 314 -2.47 3.09 5.65
N TYR A 315 -1.46 3.36 4.85
CA TYR A 315 -0.48 4.40 5.11
C TYR A 315 -0.83 5.68 4.35
N ILE A 316 -1.20 6.73 5.09
CA ILE A 316 -1.44 8.03 4.44
C ILE A 316 -0.15 8.59 3.83
N GLY A 317 1.01 8.29 4.42
CA GLY A 317 2.30 8.85 4.02
C GLY A 317 2.51 10.25 4.59
N SER A 318 3.53 10.94 4.09
CA SER A 318 3.78 12.35 4.43
C SER A 318 2.86 13.25 3.62
N PHE A 319 2.79 14.54 3.99
CA PHE A 319 1.98 15.47 3.20
C PHE A 319 2.47 15.58 1.76
N GLY A 320 3.76 15.47 1.51
CA GLY A 320 4.28 15.46 0.14
C GLY A 320 3.89 14.20 -0.65
N ASP A 321 3.80 13.02 0.00
CA ASP A 321 3.34 11.79 -0.67
C ASP A 321 1.84 11.89 -0.98
N PHE A 322 1.10 12.52 -0.07
CA PHE A 322 -0.28 12.92 -0.29
C PHE A 322 -0.37 13.86 -1.48
N LEU A 323 0.29 15.02 -1.50
CA LEU A 323 0.26 15.95 -2.63
C LEU A 323 0.60 15.27 -3.96
N HIS A 324 1.63 14.42 -3.99
CA HIS A 324 2.06 13.71 -5.20
C HIS A 324 0.96 12.82 -5.78
N ALA A 325 0.26 12.04 -4.96
CA ALA A 325 -0.86 11.22 -5.40
C ALA A 325 -2.12 12.06 -5.72
N PHE A 326 -2.19 13.28 -5.19
CA PHE A 326 -3.41 14.08 -5.17
C PHE A 326 -3.59 14.98 -6.40
N HIS A 327 -2.52 15.38 -7.08
CA HIS A 327 -2.62 16.22 -8.30
C HIS A 327 -3.55 15.64 -9.37
N SER A 328 -3.71 14.32 -9.41
CA SER A 328 -4.54 13.62 -10.38
C SER A 328 -5.78 12.95 -9.78
N ASP A 329 -5.94 12.95 -8.45
CA ASP A 329 -7.03 12.28 -7.76
C ASP A 329 -8.34 13.06 -7.89
N ALA A 330 -9.28 12.48 -8.64
CA ALA A 330 -10.62 12.99 -8.90
C ALA A 330 -11.41 13.44 -7.66
N ARG A 331 -11.08 12.90 -6.48
CA ARG A 331 -11.72 13.28 -5.20
C ARG A 331 -11.36 14.70 -4.78
N ASN A 332 -10.32 15.29 -5.35
CA ASN A 332 -9.75 16.58 -4.95
C ASN A 332 -9.87 17.66 -6.03
N ASP A 333 -10.51 17.36 -7.17
CA ASP A 333 -10.72 18.34 -8.24
C ASP A 333 -11.31 19.64 -7.66
N GLY A 334 -10.59 20.75 -7.80
CA GLY A 334 -11.00 22.08 -7.34
C GLY A 334 -10.63 22.46 -5.89
N LEU A 335 -9.88 21.63 -5.17
CA LEU A 335 -9.31 22.01 -3.87
C LEU A 335 -8.04 22.85 -4.06
N ASN A 336 -7.87 23.91 -3.28
CA ASN A 336 -6.61 24.64 -3.21
C ASN A 336 -5.62 23.96 -2.23
N TYR A 337 -4.41 24.48 -2.12
CA TYR A 337 -3.37 23.92 -1.24
C TYR A 337 -3.78 23.89 0.23
N ALA A 338 -4.45 24.94 0.74
CA ALA A 338 -4.90 25.00 2.12
C ALA A 338 -5.97 23.94 2.41
N ASP A 339 -6.91 23.74 1.48
CA ASP A 339 -7.93 22.70 1.56
C ASP A 339 -7.31 21.29 1.49
N LEU A 340 -6.28 21.11 0.66
CA LEU A 340 -5.52 19.87 0.57
C LEU A 340 -4.76 19.58 1.87
N ASN A 341 -4.10 20.57 2.45
CA ASN A 341 -3.41 20.41 3.73
C ASN A 341 -4.41 20.08 4.84
N LEU A 342 -5.52 20.82 4.93
CA LEU A 342 -6.58 20.52 5.90
C LEU A 342 -7.12 19.11 5.71
N ARG A 343 -7.32 18.66 4.47
CA ARG A 343 -7.76 17.29 4.17
C ARG A 343 -6.72 16.25 4.56
N TYR A 344 -5.44 16.49 4.30
CA TYR A 344 -4.36 15.63 4.76
C TYR A 344 -4.35 15.55 6.27
N GLU A 345 -4.43 16.66 6.98
CA GLU A 345 -4.47 16.70 8.45
C GLU A 345 -5.69 15.95 8.99
N MET A 346 -6.87 16.14 8.41
CA MET A 346 -8.06 15.38 8.80
C MET A 346 -7.85 13.87 8.60
N ARG A 347 -7.32 13.48 7.45
CA ARG A 347 -7.06 12.06 7.14
C ARG A 347 -5.99 11.50 8.05
N SER A 348 -4.80 12.09 8.12
CA SER A 348 -3.72 11.65 9.00
C SER A 348 -4.21 11.55 10.44
N ARG A 349 -5.10 12.45 10.87
CA ARG A 349 -5.71 12.39 12.20
C ARG A 349 -6.87 11.40 12.37
N GLY A 350 -7.14 10.57 11.37
CA GLY A 350 -8.14 9.50 11.46
C GLY A 350 -9.59 9.96 11.40
N ARG A 351 -9.89 11.16 10.87
CA ARG A 351 -11.26 11.70 10.82
C ARG A 351 -11.74 12.15 9.44
N GLY A 352 -13.00 11.84 9.14
CA GLY A 352 -13.79 12.54 8.12
C GLY A 352 -14.45 13.81 8.71
N HIS A 353 -15.03 14.64 7.86
CA HIS A 353 -15.47 16.03 8.09
C HIS A 353 -16.28 16.37 9.36
N ASP A 354 -16.84 15.41 10.10
CA ASP A 354 -17.99 15.65 10.98
C ASP A 354 -17.68 15.96 12.45
N HIS A 355 -16.41 16.13 12.83
CA HIS A 355 -16.13 16.29 14.24
C HIS A 355 -14.76 16.97 14.58
N PRO A 356 -14.65 17.65 15.74
CA PRO A 356 -13.57 18.61 16.04
C PRO A 356 -12.15 18.02 16.27
N PHE A 357 -11.16 18.88 16.44
CA PHE A 357 -9.72 18.56 16.67
C PHE A 357 -9.42 17.63 17.87
N ASP A 358 -10.42 17.29 18.68
CA ASP A 358 -10.27 16.57 19.94
C ASP A 358 -10.21 15.03 19.81
N PHE A 359 -10.36 14.49 18.59
CA PHE A 359 -10.51 13.04 18.39
C PHE A 359 -9.37 12.21 18.98
N HIS A 360 -8.13 12.61 18.73
CA HIS A 360 -6.95 11.91 19.26
C HIS A 360 -6.79 12.04 20.76
N PHE A 361 -7.29 13.14 21.35
CA PHE A 361 -7.29 13.30 22.79
C PHE A 361 -8.26 12.31 23.44
N ARG A 362 -9.33 11.91 22.73
CA ARG A 362 -10.27 10.87 23.18
C ARG A 362 -9.86 9.45 22.77
N ASN A 363 -9.06 9.31 21.71
CA ASN A 363 -8.62 8.04 21.14
C ASN A 363 -7.11 8.11 20.86
N PRO A 364 -6.27 7.82 21.87
CA PRO A 364 -4.83 7.91 21.71
C PRO A 364 -4.37 6.98 20.58
N LEU A 365 -3.38 7.45 19.81
CA LEU A 365 -2.74 6.63 18.81
C LEU A 365 -2.08 5.42 19.48
N VAL A 366 -2.23 4.24 18.87
CA VAL A 366 -1.60 3.02 19.34
C VAL A 366 -0.30 2.83 18.57
N LYS A 367 0.83 2.76 19.30
CA LYS A 367 2.10 2.33 18.74
C LYS A 367 1.98 0.85 18.38
N ASP A 368 2.20 0.52 17.11
CA ASP A 368 2.08 -0.83 16.58
C ASP A 368 3.29 -1.12 15.68
N GLU A 369 4.16 -2.00 16.16
CA GLU A 369 5.42 -2.37 15.49
C GLU A 369 5.34 -3.75 14.84
N SER A 370 4.17 -4.38 14.81
CA SER A 370 4.03 -5.78 14.40
C SER A 370 4.40 -6.07 12.94
N ILE A 371 4.38 -5.05 12.09
CA ILE A 371 4.80 -5.18 10.69
C ILE A 371 6.31 -4.97 10.51
N THR A 372 7.02 -4.26 11.40
CA THR A 372 8.36 -3.72 11.10
C THR A 372 9.45 -4.78 10.91
N ASN A 373 9.24 -5.99 11.44
CA ASN A 373 10.23 -7.08 11.43
C ASN A 373 10.51 -7.64 10.01
N TRP A 374 9.68 -7.32 9.01
CA TRP A 374 9.86 -7.85 7.66
C TRP A 374 11.14 -7.35 6.98
N VAL A 375 11.59 -6.12 7.25
CA VAL A 375 12.77 -5.54 6.60
C VAL A 375 14.06 -6.30 6.94
N PRO A 376 14.48 -6.44 8.22
CA PRO A 376 15.68 -7.21 8.54
C PRO A 376 15.57 -8.67 8.08
N ALA A 377 14.37 -9.26 8.16
CA ALA A 377 14.12 -10.62 7.69
C ALA A 377 14.28 -10.74 6.17
N PHE A 378 13.86 -9.72 5.41
CA PHE A 378 14.02 -9.67 3.97
C PHE A 378 15.50 -9.57 3.57
N PHE A 379 16.29 -8.75 4.27
CA PHE A 379 17.75 -8.69 4.08
C PHE A 379 18.43 -10.03 4.39
N ALA A 380 18.07 -10.65 5.50
CA ALA A 380 18.60 -11.97 5.88
C ALA A 380 18.22 -13.05 4.84
N TRP A 381 17.01 -12.98 4.30
CA TRP A 381 16.52 -13.92 3.30
C TRP A 381 17.18 -13.70 1.94
N GLN A 382 17.16 -12.49 1.38
CA GLN A 382 17.66 -12.22 0.02
C GLN A 382 19.19 -12.10 -0.07
N SER A 383 19.89 -11.94 1.06
CA SER A 383 21.20 -11.28 1.17
C SER A 383 21.14 -9.76 1.07
N GLU A 384 22.13 -9.09 1.68
CA GLU A 384 22.22 -7.63 1.71
C GLU A 384 22.31 -7.02 0.31
N ALA A 385 23.22 -7.51 -0.54
CA ALA A 385 23.41 -6.98 -1.89
C ALA A 385 22.14 -7.05 -2.76
N VAL A 386 21.41 -8.17 -2.68
CA VAL A 386 20.15 -8.34 -3.42
C VAL A 386 19.06 -7.43 -2.85
N ALA A 387 18.92 -7.38 -1.52
CA ALA A 387 17.92 -6.55 -0.84
C ALA A 387 18.13 -5.06 -1.13
N GLU A 388 19.38 -4.58 -1.11
CA GLU A 388 19.72 -3.19 -1.45
C GLU A 388 19.25 -2.81 -2.86
N VAL A 389 19.48 -3.67 -3.86
CA VAL A 389 19.04 -3.39 -5.23
C VAL A 389 17.51 -3.39 -5.34
N LEU A 390 16.85 -4.33 -4.66
CA LEU A 390 15.39 -4.44 -4.69
C LEU A 390 14.68 -3.31 -3.95
N LEU A 391 15.34 -2.73 -2.94
CA LEU A 391 14.78 -1.69 -2.09
C LEU A 391 15.33 -0.28 -2.36
N ARG A 392 16.27 -0.12 -3.30
CA ARG A 392 16.98 1.13 -3.59
C ARG A 392 16.10 2.37 -3.76
N ASP A 393 14.91 2.20 -4.34
CA ASP A 393 13.99 3.30 -4.65
C ASP A 393 12.81 3.38 -3.67
N THR A 394 12.90 2.73 -2.51
CA THR A 394 11.87 2.81 -1.48
C THR A 394 11.76 4.24 -1.00
N GLY A 395 10.54 4.80 -0.99
CA GLY A 395 10.26 6.15 -0.49
C GLY A 395 10.90 7.30 -1.28
N ILE A 396 11.81 6.99 -2.20
CA ILE A 396 12.34 7.95 -3.16
C ILE A 396 11.19 8.28 -4.09
N ARG A 397 10.64 9.48 -3.91
CA ARG A 397 9.91 10.12 -5.00
C ARG A 397 10.91 10.18 -6.13
N VAL A 398 10.53 9.70 -7.31
CA VAL A 398 11.32 9.93 -8.52
C VAL A 398 11.41 11.45 -8.61
N LEU A 399 12.46 12.00 -8.02
CA LEU A 399 12.88 13.35 -8.17
C LEU A 399 13.36 13.34 -9.61
N ASN A 400 12.42 13.52 -10.54
CA ASN A 400 12.74 13.96 -11.87
C ASN A 400 13.35 15.35 -11.70
N LEU A 401 14.62 15.36 -11.29
CA LEU A 401 15.53 16.50 -11.17
C LEU A 401 16.04 16.93 -12.55
N ASN A 402 15.41 16.48 -13.64
CA ASN A 402 15.73 16.84 -15.01
C ASN A 402 14.45 16.92 -15.86
N LEU A 403 13.64 17.94 -15.64
CA LEU A 403 12.76 18.54 -16.66
C LEU A 403 12.77 20.06 -16.51
#